data_AF-C0PAX8-F1
#
_entry.id   AF-C0PAX8-F1
#
_cell.length_a   1.000
_cell.length_b   1.000
_cell.length_c   1.000
_cell.angle_alpha   90.00
_cell.angle_beta   90.00
_cell.angle_gamma   90.00
#
_symmetry.space_group_name_H-M   'P 1'
#
loop_
_entity.id
_entity.type
_entity.pdbx_description
1 polymer ?
#
loop_
_entity_poly.entity_id
_entity_poly.type
_entity_poly.pdbx_seq_one_letter_code
_entity_poly.pdbx_strand_id
1 'polypeptide(L)'
;MMAFLANTEKHKDIEACDEVISASIKKIHEHRRRRAFFLGFSQSPVEFINALIASQSKDLKLVAGEANRNIEKERRADFYNQPWVEDAVIRYLNRKPANEGLGGGAGGS
;
A
#
# COMPACT_ATOMS: atom_id res chain seq x y z
N MET A 1 -51.81 -25.08 0.48
CA MET A 1 -50.49 -25.51 0.99
C MET A 1 -49.54 -25.93 -0.13
N MET A 2 -49.95 -26.78 -1.08
CA MET A 2 -49.10 -27.23 -2.21
C MET A 2 -48.61 -26.09 -3.12
N ALA A 3 -49.46 -25.12 -3.45
CA ALA A 3 -49.06 -23.97 -4.26
C ALA A 3 -48.01 -23.07 -3.58
N PHE A 4 -48.00 -23.00 -2.25
CA PHE A 4 -47.01 -22.23 -1.49
C PHE A 4 -45.64 -22.91 -1.53
N LEU A 5 -45.60 -24.23 -1.33
CA LEU A 5 -44.37 -25.02 -1.44
C LEU A 5 -43.76 -24.94 -2.85
N ALA A 6 -44.58 -25.09 -3.90
CA ALA A 6 -44.13 -24.92 -5.28
C ALA A 6 -43.59 -23.50 -5.55
N ASN A 7 -44.16 -22.47 -4.92
CA ASN A 7 -43.67 -21.10 -5.04
C ASN A 7 -42.32 -20.90 -4.31
N THR A 8 -42.12 -21.57 -3.17
CA THR A 8 -40.83 -21.57 -2.46
C THR A 8 -39.73 -22.31 -3.22
N GLU A 9 -40.06 -23.39 -3.95
CA GLU A 9 -39.09 -24.08 -4.81
C GLU A 9 -38.65 -23.19 -5.98
N LYS A 10 -39.59 -22.52 -6.65
CA LYS A 10 -39.25 -21.53 -7.69
C LYS A 10 -38.36 -20.40 -7.16
N HIS A 11 -38.56 -19.95 -5.92
CA HIS A 11 -37.72 -18.92 -5.31
C HIS A 11 -36.28 -19.41 -5.10
N LYS A 12 -36.10 -20.68 -4.69
CA LYS A 12 -34.77 -21.29 -4.56
C LYS A 12 -34.05 -21.41 -5.91
N ASP A 13 -34.77 -21.75 -6.97
CA ASP A 13 -34.19 -21.83 -8.32
C ASP A 13 -33.76 -20.46 -8.84
N ILE A 14 -34.52 -19.40 -8.51
CA ILE A 14 -34.17 -18.01 -8.82
C ILE A 14 -32.91 -17.60 -8.05
N GLU A 15 -32.84 -17.86 -6.75
CA GLU A 15 -31.64 -17.58 -5.94
C GLU A 15 -30.41 -18.32 -6.47
N ALA A 16 -30.56 -19.58 -6.86
CA ALA A 16 -29.48 -20.35 -7.48
C ALA A 16 -29.03 -19.75 -8.81
N CYS A 17 -29.96 -19.30 -9.65
CA CYS A 17 -29.64 -18.58 -10.89
C CYS A 17 -28.88 -17.27 -10.60
N ASP A 18 -29.31 -16.49 -9.61
CA ASP A 18 -28.68 -15.23 -9.25
C ASP A 18 -27.25 -15.43 -8.74
N GLU A 19 -26.99 -16.47 -7.96
CA GLU A 19 -25.63 -16.83 -7.55
C GLU A 19 -24.74 -17.21 -8.74
N VAL A 20 -25.26 -17.97 -9.70
CA VAL A 20 -24.54 -18.31 -10.93
C VAL A 20 -24.24 -17.05 -11.76
N ILE A 21 -25.20 -16.13 -11.87
CA ILE A 21 -25.01 -14.85 -12.57
C ILE A 21 -23.93 -14.02 -11.86
N SER A 22 -24.01 -13.86 -10.54
CA SER A 22 -23.04 -13.13 -9.72
C SER A 22 -21.64 -13.72 -9.85
N ALA A 23 -21.50 -15.04 -9.75
CA ALA A 23 -20.23 -15.73 -9.93
C ALA A 23 -19.67 -15.55 -11.35
N SER A 24 -20.53 -15.60 -12.37
CA SER A 24 -20.14 -15.40 -13.77
C SER A 24 -19.65 -13.98 -14.03
N ILE A 25 -20.33 -12.97 -13.48
CA ILE A 25 -19.92 -11.56 -13.56
C ILE A 25 -18.55 -11.36 -12.90
N LYS A 26 -18.33 -11.93 -11.71
CA LYS A 26 -17.01 -11.88 -11.04
C LYS A 26 -15.91 -12.48 -11.91
N LYS A 27 -16.17 -13.62 -12.57
CA LYS A 27 -15.21 -14.23 -13.53
C LYS A 27 -14.94 -13.32 -14.72
N ILE A 28 -15.95 -12.70 -15.31
CA ILE A 28 -15.78 -11.77 -16.45
C ILE A 28 -14.88 -10.59 -16.07
N HIS A 29 -15.10 -9.98 -14.90
CA HIS A 29 -14.27 -8.87 -14.43
C HIS A 29 -12.82 -9.28 -14.25
N GLU A 30 -12.60 -10.46 -13.67
CA GLU A 30 -11.26 -11.00 -13.46
C GLU A 30 -10.55 -11.31 -14.79
N HIS A 31 -11.25 -11.90 -15.77
CA HIS A 31 -10.71 -12.11 -17.12
C HIS A 31 -10.36 -10.79 -17.81
N ARG A 32 -11.22 -9.77 -17.68
CA ARG A 32 -10.96 -8.43 -18.23
C ARG A 32 -9.71 -7.81 -17.61
N ARG A 33 -9.53 -7.95 -16.29
CA ARG A 33 -8.36 -7.45 -15.55
C ARG A 33 -7.08 -8.12 -16.03
N ARG A 34 -7.06 -9.46 -16.10
CA ARG A 34 -5.89 -10.21 -16.60
C ARG A 34 -5.55 -9.87 -18.04
N ARG A 35 -6.56 -9.76 -18.92
CA ARG A 35 -6.34 -9.36 -20.31
C ARG A 35 -5.72 -7.97 -20.40
N ALA A 36 -6.23 -7.00 -19.64
CA ALA A 36 -5.67 -5.64 -19.62
C ALA A 36 -4.22 -5.63 -19.13
N PHE A 37 -3.90 -6.42 -18.10
CA PHE A 37 -2.54 -6.58 -17.58
C PHE A 37 -1.57 -7.10 -18.66
N PHE A 38 -1.89 -8.24 -19.29
CA PHE A 38 -1.00 -8.84 -20.29
C PHE A 38 -0.93 -8.01 -21.57
N LEU A 39 -2.01 -7.34 -21.96
CA LEU A 39 -1.99 -6.44 -23.11
C LEU A 39 -1.08 -5.24 -22.86
N GLY A 40 -1.18 -4.60 -21.69
CA GLY A 40 -0.28 -3.50 -21.31
C GLY A 40 1.19 -3.92 -21.32
N PHE A 41 1.49 -5.10 -20.78
CA PHE A 41 2.83 -5.68 -20.85
C PHE A 41 3.31 -5.89 -22.30
N SER A 42 2.46 -6.43 -23.18
CA SER A 42 2.83 -6.69 -24.58
C SER A 42 3.07 -5.43 -25.41
N GLN A 43 2.46 -4.30 -25.04
CA GLN A 43 2.59 -3.02 -25.76
C GLN A 43 3.87 -2.28 -25.41
N SER A 44 4.29 -2.34 -24.14
CA SER A 44 5.45 -1.59 -23.63
C SER A 44 6.04 -2.31 -22.41
N PRO A 45 6.79 -3.41 -22.60
CA PRO A 45 7.17 -4.29 -21.49
C PRO A 45 8.08 -3.60 -20.47
N VAL A 46 8.97 -2.72 -20.91
CA VAL A 46 9.92 -2.02 -20.02
C VAL A 46 9.18 -1.02 -19.12
N GLU A 47 8.39 -0.15 -19.71
CA GLU A 47 7.59 0.87 -19.02
C GLU A 47 6.57 0.20 -18.10
N PHE A 48 5.93 -0.87 -18.57
CA PHE A 48 4.96 -1.62 -17.78
C PHE A 48 5.59 -2.23 -16.52
N ILE A 49 6.74 -2.90 -16.65
CA ILE A 49 7.42 -3.51 -15.50
C ILE A 49 7.92 -2.44 -14.53
N ASN A 50 8.47 -1.33 -15.03
CA ASN A 50 8.90 -0.21 -14.17
C ASN A 50 7.71 0.38 -13.39
N ALA A 51 6.57 0.61 -14.05
CA ALA A 51 5.36 1.09 -13.40
C ALA A 51 4.80 0.08 -12.40
N LEU A 52 4.84 -1.21 -12.73
CA LEU A 52 4.38 -2.29 -11.85
C LEU A 52 5.22 -2.36 -10.57
N ILE A 53 6.55 -2.34 -10.70
CA ILE A 53 7.47 -2.34 -9.55
C ILE A 53 7.24 -1.10 -8.68
N ALA A 54 7.08 0.07 -9.29
CA ALA A 54 6.81 1.31 -8.57
C ALA A 54 5.49 1.24 -7.79
N SER A 55 4.41 0.73 -8.42
CA SER A 55 3.11 0.52 -7.76
C SER A 55 3.23 -0.44 -6.58
N GLN A 56 3.81 -1.62 -6.81
CA GLN A 56 3.95 -2.65 -5.76
C GLN A 56 4.83 -2.18 -4.60
N SER A 57 5.89 -1.42 -4.89
CA SER A 57 6.74 -0.81 -3.86
C SER A 57 5.97 0.19 -3.00
N LYS A 58 5.07 0.97 -3.62
CA LYS A 58 4.21 1.93 -2.91
C LYS A 58 3.17 1.20 -2.05
N ASP A 59 2.53 0.17 -2.60
CA ASP A 59 1.52 -0.62 -1.88
C ASP A 59 2.15 -1.33 -0.68
N LEU A 60 3.35 -1.90 -0.84
CA LEU A 60 4.11 -2.52 0.24
C LEU A 60 4.41 -1.52 1.37
N LYS A 61 4.88 -0.32 1.04
CA LYS A 61 5.15 0.74 2.03
C LYS A 61 3.89 1.17 2.77
N LEU A 62 2.75 1.21 2.09
CA LEU A 62 1.46 1.50 2.72
C LEU A 62 1.09 0.42 3.72
N VAL A 63 1.16 -0.86 3.31
CA VAL A 63 0.84 -2.00 4.18
C VAL A 63 1.80 -2.09 5.37
N ALA A 64 3.08 -1.79 5.18
CA ALA A 64 4.10 -1.80 6.23
C ALA A 64 4.03 -0.59 7.19
N GLY A 65 3.19 0.41 6.90
CA GLY A 65 3.15 1.66 7.69
C GLY A 65 4.38 2.57 7.48
N GLU A 66 5.22 2.26 6.50
CA GLU A 66 6.46 2.98 6.18
C GLU A 66 6.27 4.06 5.11
N ALA A 67 5.02 4.47 4.85
CA ALA A 67 4.67 5.39 3.77
C ALA A 67 5.48 6.69 3.77
N ASN A 68 5.98 7.11 4.94
CA ASN A 68 6.74 8.35 5.12
C ASN A 68 8.26 8.21 4.93
N ARG A 69 8.79 6.98 4.80
CA ARG A 69 10.24 6.75 4.72
C ARG A 69 10.65 6.23 3.35
N ASN A 70 11.57 6.94 2.69
CA ASN A 70 12.12 6.51 1.42
C ASN A 70 13.63 6.32 1.53
N ILE A 71 14.01 5.13 2.00
CA ILE A 71 15.40 4.73 2.27
C ILE A 71 16.30 5.00 1.05
N GLU A 72 15.82 4.74 -0.17
CA GLU A 72 16.62 4.95 -1.37
C GLU A 72 16.91 6.44 -1.65
N LYS A 73 15.99 7.34 -1.30
CA LYS A 73 16.25 8.79 -1.36
C LYS A 73 17.18 9.22 -0.23
N GLU A 74 16.96 8.74 0.99
CA GLU A 74 17.82 9.01 2.15
C GLU A 74 19.29 8.62 1.91
N ARG A 75 19.58 7.65 1.02
CA ARG A 75 20.96 7.28 0.67
C ARG A 75 21.67 8.28 -0.25
N ARG A 76 20.95 9.18 -0.91
CA ARG A 76 21.52 10.13 -1.87
C ARG A 76 21.76 11.48 -1.21
N ALA A 77 22.93 12.07 -1.45
CA ALA A 77 23.30 13.36 -0.89
C ALA A 77 22.28 14.47 -1.22
N ASP A 78 21.69 14.43 -2.43
CA ASP A 78 20.66 15.39 -2.88
C ASP A 78 19.44 15.47 -1.96
N PHE A 79 19.12 14.38 -1.26
CA PHE A 79 18.03 14.37 -0.28
C PHE A 79 18.29 15.34 0.87
N TYR A 80 19.55 15.55 1.24
CA TYR A 80 19.97 16.47 2.28
C TYR A 80 20.39 17.85 1.76
N ASN A 81 20.19 18.12 0.47
CA ASN A 81 20.37 19.46 -0.11
C ASN A 81 19.01 20.17 -0.22
N GLN A 82 18.29 20.27 0.90
CA GLN A 82 16.94 20.80 0.95
C GLN A 82 16.80 21.85 2.07
N PRO A 83 15.91 22.86 1.93
CA PRO A 83 15.81 23.96 2.90
C PRO A 83 15.47 23.52 4.33
N TRP A 84 14.80 22.36 4.49
CA TRP A 84 14.44 21.83 5.81
C TRP A 84 15.65 21.29 6.60
N VAL A 85 16.79 21.07 5.96
CA VAL A 85 17.96 20.42 6.56
C VAL A 85 18.63 21.32 7.60
N GLU A 86 18.73 22.62 7.33
CA GLU A 86 19.30 23.58 8.28
C GLU A 86 18.49 23.63 9.59
N ASP A 87 17.16 23.75 9.49
CA ASP A 87 16.25 23.73 10.64
C ASP A 87 16.31 22.38 11.38
N ALA A 88 16.39 21.26 10.64
CA ALA A 88 16.54 19.93 11.24
C ALA A 88 17.85 19.79 12.03
N VAL A 89 18.97 20.31 11.52
CA VAL A 89 20.27 20.29 12.21
C VAL A 89 20.23 21.16 13.47
N ILE A 90 19.66 22.37 13.40
CA ILE A 90 19.51 23.26 14.57
C ILE A 90 18.67 22.57 15.66
N ARG A 91 17.52 21.98 15.30
CA ARG A 91 16.66 21.24 16.24
C ARG A 91 17.39 20.05 16.86
N TYR A 92 18.17 19.31 16.06
CA TYR A 92 18.96 18.18 16.56
C TYR A 92 20.02 18.64 17.56
N LEU A 93 20.79 19.68 17.23
CA LEU A 93 21.82 20.24 18.11
C LEU A 93 21.23 20.80 19.39
N ASN A 94 20.06 21.43 19.36
CA ASN A 94 19.39 21.93 20.56
C ASN A 94 18.84 20.81 21.46
N ARG A 95 18.54 19.63 20.90
CA ARG A 95 18.13 18.44 21.67
C ARG A 95 19.31 17.67 22.27
N LYS A 96 20.46 17.67 21.60
CA LYS A 96 21.63 16.88 22.00
C LYS A 96 22.21 17.23 23.40
N PRO A 97 22.32 18.50 23.86
CA PRO A 97 22.88 18.80 25.17
C PRO A 97 21.95 18.46 26.35
N ALA A 98 20.66 18.18 26.11
CA ALA A 98 19.74 17.80 27.18
C ALA A 98 19.87 16.32 27.61
N ASN A 99 20.51 15.47 26.80
CA ASN A 99 20.60 14.02 27.06
C ASN A 99 22.01 13.55 27.48
N GLU A 100 23.02 14.43 27.42
CA GLU A 100 24.39 14.14 27.91
C GLU A 100 24.67 14.76 29.30
N GLY A 101 23.71 15.44 29.92
CA GLY A 101 23.89 16.22 31.15
C GLY A 101 23.45 15.61 32.49
N LEU A 102 23.17 14.30 32.58
CA LEU A 102 22.74 13.65 33.83
C LEU A 102 23.57 12.41 34.21
N GLY A 103 24.87 12.43 33.92
CA GLY A 103 25.79 11.36 34.31
C GLY A 103 27.14 11.89 34.77
N GLY A 104 27.30 12.10 36.07
CA GLY A 104 28.61 12.12 36.73
C GLY A 104 29.06 13.49 37.25
N GLY A 105 28.91 13.69 38.56
CA GLY A 105 29.47 14.85 39.26
C GLY A 105 28.96 15.02 40.69
N ALA A 106 28.88 13.94 41.46
CA ALA A 106 28.69 14.00 42.91
C ALA A 106 30.05 13.78 43.61
N GLY A 107 30.33 14.58 44.63
CA GLY A 107 31.46 14.47 45.55
C GLY A 107 32.56 15.49 45.23
N GLY A 108 32.84 16.51 46.03
CA GLY A 108 32.68 16.61 47.48
C GLY A 108 34.07 16.76 48.08
N SER A 109 34.34 17.97 48.58
CA SER A 109 35.42 18.40 49.49
C SER A 109 36.88 18.15 49.09
#